data_AF-G7WAW5-F1
#
_entry.id   AF-G7WAW5-F1
#
_cell.length_a   1.000
_cell.length_b   1.000
_cell.length_c   1.000
_cell.angle_alpha   90.00
_cell.angle_beta   90.00
_cell.angle_gamma   90.00
#
_symmetry.space_group_name_H-M   'P 1'
#
loop_
_entity.id
_entity.type
_entity.pdbx_description
1 polymer ?
#
loop_
_entity_poly.entity_id
_entity_poly.type
_entity_poly.pdbx_seq_one_letter_code
_entity_poly.pdbx_strand_id
1 'polypeptide(L)'
;MGLVILSVILFNIPFGYWRGYVRKFSGHWFLSIHLPVPVIACLRLSLGLGWDLRTFLMFVAAYGTGQWLGVKWHRHWRKIMRVSGCLFRDILWSRWIILISRS
;
A
#
# COMPACT_ATOMS: atom_id res chain seq x y z
N MET A 1 -18.67 -4.33 -7.07
CA MET A 1 -17.34 -3.96 -7.60
C MET A 1 -16.66 -2.83 -6.82
N GLY A 2 -17.35 -1.75 -6.45
CA GLY A 2 -16.73 -0.63 -5.72
C GLY A 2 -16.04 -1.02 -4.41
N LEU A 3 -16.68 -1.85 -3.57
CA LEU A 3 -16.08 -2.34 -2.31
C LEU A 3 -14.77 -3.13 -2.54
N VAL A 4 -14.74 -4.00 -3.56
CA VAL A 4 -13.55 -4.80 -3.87
C VAL A 4 -12.37 -3.90 -4.29
N ILE A 5 -12.65 -2.89 -5.12
CA ILE A 5 -11.65 -1.90 -5.55
C ILE A 5 -11.11 -1.12 -4.36
N LEU A 6 -11.99 -0.68 -3.45
CA LEU A 6 -11.60 -0.01 -2.21
C LEU A 6 -10.71 -0.90 -1.33
N SER A 7 -11.06 -2.18 -1.17
CA SER A 7 -10.22 -3.15 -0.45
C SER A 7 -8.85 -3.30 -1.09
N VAL A 8 -8.76 -3.38 -2.42
CA VAL A 8 -7.48 -3.45 -3.15
C VAL A 8 -6.64 -2.20 -2.93
N ILE A 9 -7.25 -1.01 -2.96
CA ILE A 9 -6.56 0.25 -2.69
C ILE A 9 -6.02 0.25 -1.27
N LEU A 10 -6.87 0.00 -0.27
CA LEU A 10 -6.49 0.00 1.15
C LEU A 10 -5.38 -1.02 1.44
N PHE A 11 -5.49 -2.22 0.86
CA PHE A 11 -4.48 -3.26 0.99
C PHE A 11 -3.13 -2.83 0.39
N ASN A 12 -3.14 -2.08 -0.72
CA ASN A 12 -1.90 -1.62 -1.38
C ASN A 12 -1.21 -0.44 -0.73
N ILE A 13 -1.90 0.35 0.09
CA ILE A 13 -1.29 1.49 0.80
C ILE A 13 -0.06 1.09 1.63
N PRO A 14 -0.11 0.08 2.53
CA PRO A 14 1.06 -0.32 3.30
C PRO A 14 2.22 -0.85 2.43
N PHE A 15 1.94 -1.56 1.34
CA PHE A 15 2.98 -1.99 0.40
C PHE A 15 3.60 -0.81 -0.35
N GLY A 16 2.79 0.17 -0.75
CA GLY A 16 3.27 1.43 -1.32
C GLY A 16 4.12 2.23 -0.34
N TYR A 17 3.73 2.25 0.93
CA TYR A 17 4.50 2.89 2.00
C TYR A 17 5.89 2.22 2.15
N TRP A 18 5.91 0.90 2.24
CA TRP A 18 7.14 0.11 2.33
C TRP A 18 8.05 0.32 1.12
N ARG A 19 7.47 0.35 -0.09
CA ARG A 19 8.18 0.64 -1.35
C ARG A 19 8.84 2.02 -1.35
N GLY A 20 8.24 3.00 -0.65
CA GLY A 20 8.78 4.34 -0.49
C GLY A 20 9.96 4.42 0.49
N TYR A 21 10.13 3.42 1.36
CA TYR A 21 11.20 3.32 2.35
C TYR A 21 12.45 2.63 1.78
N VAL A 22 12.27 1.52 1.07
CA VAL A 22 13.37 0.69 0.57
C VAL A 22 14.08 1.32 -0.65
N ARG A 23 15.36 0.95 -0.88
CA ARG A 23 16.10 1.37 -2.08
C ARG A 23 15.44 0.81 -3.34
N LYS A 24 15.25 1.65 -4.36
CA LYS A 24 14.79 1.23 -5.69
C LYS A 24 15.72 0.13 -6.24
N PHE A 25 15.14 -0.85 -6.92
CA PHE A 25 15.86 -2.02 -7.47
C PHE A 25 16.52 -2.96 -6.44
N SER A 26 16.20 -2.84 -5.15
CA SER A 26 16.57 -3.87 -4.17
C SER A 26 15.59 -5.05 -4.18
N GLY A 27 16.00 -6.20 -3.66
CA GLY A 27 15.10 -7.37 -3.49
C GLY A 27 13.83 -7.03 -2.71
N HIS A 28 13.94 -6.20 -1.66
CA HIS A 28 12.79 -5.71 -0.91
C HIS A 28 11.86 -4.80 -1.73
N TRP A 29 12.41 -3.99 -2.64
CA TRP A 29 11.61 -3.19 -3.56
C TRP A 29 10.83 -4.07 -4.53
N PHE A 30 11.47 -5.11 -5.07
CA PHE A 30 10.80 -6.11 -5.91
C PHE A 30 9.68 -6.80 -5.15
N LEU A 31 9.94 -7.24 -3.92
CA LEU A 31 8.97 -7.91 -3.05
C LEU A 31 7.76 -7.02 -2.75
N SER A 32 7.98 -5.73 -2.48
CA SER A 32 6.90 -4.77 -2.21
C SER A 32 5.92 -4.59 -3.38
N ILE A 33 6.35 -4.88 -4.61
CA ILE A 33 5.54 -4.85 -5.83
C ILE A 33 4.93 -6.22 -6.10
N HIS A 34 5.71 -7.29 -5.92
CA HIS A 34 5.30 -8.65 -6.31
C HIS A 34 4.50 -9.40 -5.26
N LEU A 35 4.48 -8.99 -3.99
CA LEU A 35 3.59 -9.60 -2.98
C LEU A 35 2.12 -9.27 -3.20
N PRO A 36 1.72 -8.01 -3.44
CA PRO A 36 0.31 -7.68 -3.63
C PRO A 36 -0.26 -8.16 -4.98
N VAL A 37 0.57 -8.37 -6.02
CA VAL A 37 0.10 -8.81 -7.35
C VAL A 37 -0.55 -10.21 -7.33
N PRO A 38 0.08 -11.27 -6.78
CA PRO A 38 -0.52 -12.60 -6.60
C PRO A 38 -1.79 -12.56 -5.75
N VAL A 39 -1.82 -11.74 -4.69
CA VAL A 39 -3.01 -11.61 -3.84
C VAL A 39 -4.20 -11.08 -4.64
N ILE A 40 -3.99 -10.07 -5.48
CA ILE A 40 -5.04 -9.52 -6.35
C ILE A 40 -5.42 -10.49 -7.46
N ALA A 41 -4.44 -11.22 -8.03
CA ALA A 41 -4.71 -12.24 -9.03
C ALA A 41 -5.58 -13.37 -8.45
N CYS A 42 -5.25 -13.88 -7.26
CA CYS A 42 -6.08 -14.84 -6.53
C CYS A 42 -7.47 -14.28 -6.23
N LEU A 43 -7.57 -13.04 -5.74
CA LEU A 43 -8.86 -12.40 -5.46
C LEU A 43 -9.74 -12.33 -6.71
N ARG A 44 -9.16 -12.06 -7.89
CA ARG A 44 -9.90 -12.05 -9.16
C ARG A 44 -10.41 -13.42 -9.55
N LEU A 45 -9.57 -14.46 -9.40
CA LEU A 45 -9.96 -15.85 -9.65
C LEU A 45 -11.08 -16.30 -8.70
N SER A 46 -10.96 -16.00 -7.40
CA SER A 46 -11.97 -16.34 -6.40
C SER A 46 -13.33 -15.66 -6.65
N LEU A 47 -13.32 -14.45 -7.21
CA LEU A 47 -14.54 -13.71 -7.53
C LEU A 47 -15.14 -14.08 -8.90
N GLY A 48 -14.53 -15.02 -9.64
CA GLY A 48 -14.96 -15.37 -11.00
C GLY A 48 -14.92 -14.19 -11.96
N LEU A 49 -14.09 -13.18 -11.68
CA LEU A 49 -13.96 -12.00 -12.53
C LEU A 49 -13.27 -12.43 -13.82
N GLY A 50 -14.05 -12.50 -14.90
CA GLY A 50 -13.53 -12.79 -16.22
C GLY A 50 -12.41 -11.83 -16.63
N TRP A 51 -11.69 -12.18 -17.69
CA TRP A 51 -10.59 -11.39 -18.25
C TRP A 51 -11.08 -10.18 -19.05
N ASP A 52 -12.19 -9.57 -18.63
CA ASP A 52 -12.71 -8.37 -19.26
C ASP A 52 -11.72 -7.22 -19.05
N LEU A 53 -11.39 -6.55 -20.15
CA LEU A 53 -10.38 -5.50 -20.18
C LEU A 53 -10.73 -4.35 -19.22
N ARG A 54 -12.02 -4.02 -19.06
CA ARG A 54 -12.46 -2.92 -18.18
C ARG A 54 -12.18 -3.28 -16.73
N THR A 55 -12.58 -4.47 -16.30
CA THR A 55 -12.30 -4.93 -14.93
C THR A 55 -10.80 -5.02 -14.69
N PHE A 56 -10.04 -5.48 -15.68
CA PHE A 56 -8.59 -5.54 -15.59
C PHE A 56 -7.96 -4.17 -15.37
N LEU A 57 -8.32 -3.18 -16.20
CA LEU A 57 -7.83 -1.81 -16.08
C LEU A 57 -8.25 -1.15 -14.75
N MET A 58 -9.49 -1.39 -14.27
CA MET A 58 -9.93 -0.88 -12.97
C MET A 58 -9.09 -1.42 -11.82
N PHE A 59 -8.76 -2.72 -11.81
CA PHE A 59 -7.90 -3.31 -10.78
C PHE A 59 -6.46 -2.82 -10.85
N VAL A 60 -5.90 -2.66 -12.06
CA VAL A 60 -4.56 -2.11 -12.25
C VAL A 60 -4.51 -0.64 -11.80
N ALA A 61 -5.53 0.15 -12.13
CA ALA A 61 -5.66 1.53 -11.67
C ALA A 61 -5.79 1.59 -10.14
N ALA A 62 -6.60 0.73 -9.53
CA ALA A 62 -6.75 0.62 -8.08
C ALA A 62 -5.44 0.26 -7.38
N TYR A 63 -4.73 -0.74 -7.91
CA TYR A 63 -3.41 -1.15 -7.46
C TYR A 63 -2.41 0.01 -7.51
N GLY A 64 -2.29 0.65 -8.68
CA GLY A 64 -1.39 1.78 -8.89
C GLY A 64 -1.73 2.97 -7.97
N THR A 65 -3.01 3.24 -7.77
CA THR A 65 -3.50 4.30 -6.88
C THR A 65 -3.11 4.03 -5.42
N GLY A 66 -3.35 2.82 -4.91
CA GLY A 66 -2.95 2.44 -3.55
C GLY A 66 -1.43 2.53 -3.33
N GLN A 67 -0.65 2.03 -4.30
CA GLN A 67 0.81 2.10 -4.28
C GLN A 67 1.36 3.54 -4.34
N TRP A 68 0.70 4.43 -5.09
CA TRP A 68 1.05 5.84 -5.17
C TRP A 68 0.71 6.58 -3.88
N LEU A 69 -0.49 6.34 -3.32
CA LEU A 69 -0.92 6.91 -2.04
C LEU A 69 0.03 6.52 -0.91
N GLY A 70 0.41 5.24 -0.82
CA GLY A 70 1.38 4.76 0.18
C GLY A 70 2.73 5.48 0.09
N VAL A 71 3.29 5.64 -1.11
CA VAL A 71 4.55 6.38 -1.32
C VAL A 71 4.41 7.86 -0.98
N LYS A 72 3.29 8.48 -1.34
CA LYS A 72 3.03 9.90 -1.06
C LYS A 72 2.93 10.13 0.45
N TRP A 73 2.22 9.25 1.15
CA TRP A 73 2.12 9.24 2.60
C TRP A 73 3.48 9.10 3.26
N HIS A 74 4.28 8.11 2.85
CA HIS A 74 5.64 7.92 3.35
C HIS A 74 6.51 9.15 3.14
N ARG A 75 6.47 9.77 1.94
CA ARG A 75 7.23 11.00 1.66
C ARG A 75 6.78 12.18 2.50
N HIS A 76 5.49 12.29 2.78
CA HIS A 76 4.97 13.37 3.62
C HIS A 76 5.42 13.17 5.08
N TRP A 77 5.24 11.98 5.64
CA TRP A 77 5.62 11.68 7.02
C TRP A 77 7.13 11.72 7.24
N ARG A 78 7.94 11.29 6.25
CA ARG A 78 9.41 11.40 6.32
C ARG A 78 9.89 12.85 6.53
N LYS A 79 9.13 13.84 6.06
CA LYS A 79 9.47 15.27 6.27
C LYS A 79 9.13 15.76 7.67
N ILE A 80 8.17 15.13 8.34
CA ILE A 80 7.64 15.54 9.64
C ILE A 80 8.32 14.76 10.78
N MET A 81 8.60 13.48 10.55
CA MET A 81 9.05 12.53 11.57
C MET A 81 9.97 11.45 10.99
N ARG A 82 10.71 10.75 11.86
CA ARG A 82 11.46 9.56 11.48
C ARG A 82 10.47 8.43 11.18
N VAL A 83 10.45 7.98 9.93
CA VAL A 83 9.58 6.91 9.41
C VAL A 83 10.34 5.60 9.21
N SER A 84 9.67 4.48 9.42
CA SER A 84 10.14 3.11 9.22
C SER A 84 9.61 2.52 7.91
N GLY A 85 9.97 1.26 7.62
CA GLY A 85 9.43 0.51 6.49
C GLY A 85 7.99 0.00 6.70
N CYS A 86 7.51 0.00 7.93
CA CYS A 86 6.19 -0.54 8.30
C CYS A 86 5.22 0.59 8.69
N LEU A 87 4.22 0.83 7.84
CA LEU A 87 3.16 1.84 8.06
C LEU A 87 2.51 1.71 9.45
N PHE A 88 2.16 0.49 9.86
CA PHE A 88 1.52 0.23 11.16
C PHE A 88 2.39 0.66 12.34
N ARG A 89 3.70 0.38 12.28
CA ARG A 89 4.64 0.79 13.33
C ARG A 89 4.70 2.31 13.42
N ASP A 90 4.75 2.99 12.28
CA ASP A 90 4.81 4.44 12.25
C ASP A 90 3.53 5.09 12.79
N ILE A 91 2.35 4.54 12.44
CA ILE A 91 1.07 4.99 13.00
C ILE A 91 1.03 4.86 14.52
N LEU A 92 1.47 3.71 15.05
CA LEU A 92 1.51 3.47 16.50
C LEU A 92 2.49 4.42 17.18
N TRP A 93 3.65 4.66 16.60
CA TRP A 93 4.66 5.56 17.16
C TRP A 93 4.22 7.03 17.12
N SER A 94 3.56 7.49 16.06
CA SER A 94 2.97 8.83 16.00
C SER A 94 1.95 9.04 17.12
N ARG A 95 1.07 8.05 17.37
CA ARG A 95 0.07 8.14 18.45
C ARG A 95 0.71 8.14 19.83
N TRP A 96 1.77 7.35 20.02
CA TRP A 96 2.52 7.29 21.28
C TRP A 96 3.19 8.63 21.63
N ILE A 97 3.77 9.33 20.65
CA ILE A 97 4.37 10.67 20.87
C ILE A 97 3.32 11.70 21.30
N ILE A 98 2.15 11.69 20.66
CA ILE A 98 1.07 12.62 20.99
C ILE A 98 0.57 12.37 22.43
N LEU A 99 0.52 11.11 22.86
CA LEU A 99 0.13 10.75 24.23
C LEU A 99 1.19 11.18 25.26
N ILE A 100 2.48 10.95 25.00
CA ILE A 100 3.57 11.40 25.90
C ILE A 100 3.67 12.92 25.97
N SER A 101 3.43 13.64 24.87
CA SER A 101 3.45 15.10 24.86
C SER A 101 2.29 15.74 25.65
N ARG A 102 1.26 14.96 26.02
CA ARG A 102 0.06 15.43 26.72
C ARG A 102 -0.03 14.99 28.19
N SER A 103 0.91 14.19 28.69
CA SER A 103 1.06 13.84 30.11
C SER A 103 2.26 14.57 30.71
#